data_AF-A0A2S9AM01-F1
#
_entry.id   AF-A0A2S9AM01-F1
#
_cell.length_a   1.000
_cell.length_b   1.000
_cell.length_c   1.000
_cell.angle_alpha   90.00
_cell.angle_beta   90.00
_cell.angle_gamma   90.00
#
_symmetry.space_group_name_H-M   'P 1'
#
loop_
_entity.id
_entity.type
_entity.pdbx_description
1 polymer ?
#
loop_
_entity_poly.entity_id
_entity_poly.type
_entity_poly.pdbx_seq_one_letter_code
_entity_poly.pdbx_strand_id
1 'polypeptide(L)'
;MAGYAELDDIIGKMKRAAIDCWMADQGFDPVWGNEGTYAKWGWAPYQYFRPEADGSGGGGSVGYGDGVSCAAEFDAIRAAIDGVVQRWRGLPDGSACADPQSAANSAAASLGAAGTDPNAIGGSDISTSNGTISELVLNRMDGSFRDPFIDKYFTQFSAVHPGIGQAAKILQANYAACGAMWPAVGDDVATICDSARVAWETQAKNSSAATATFQLTVLAAVAGAVGSVVTAGAGTVAAVAGLGGVALAANTAVAGITANAAVSGSSYGSILESLVKALDTLDEAITKQEKALAEMLTSADSTMRGDIASYNLDASTLAEYPVQDNAMRMDRTDANIVSRNMGRIEETLAEARSAFGSAPTSAPTSRTSGIGRSSTGTHAEATALHGLVARCLDLTISEYSRGHDLFDATAADYFNTDANAEQTVRNLLADERLTVDLGV
;
A
#
# COMPACT_ATOMS: atom_id res chain seq x y z
N MET A 1 1.43 -22.62 12.65
CA MET A 1 1.77 -21.21 12.94
C MET A 1 0.53 -20.58 13.52
N ALA A 2 0.68 -19.74 14.54
CA ALA A 2 -0.43 -19.02 15.16
C ALA A 2 -0.98 -18.00 14.16
N GLY A 3 -2.31 -17.96 13.98
CA GLY A 3 -2.96 -16.99 13.10
C GLY A 3 -3.58 -15.82 13.86
N TYR A 4 -3.72 -14.66 13.21
CA TYR A 4 -4.32 -13.48 13.86
C TYR A 4 -5.76 -13.71 14.36
N ALA A 5 -6.53 -14.58 13.70
CA ALA A 5 -7.88 -14.97 14.14
C ALA A 5 -7.90 -15.66 15.51
N GLU A 6 -6.78 -16.24 15.95
CA GLU A 6 -6.63 -16.93 17.22
C GLU A 6 -6.02 -16.02 18.31
N LEU A 7 -5.73 -14.75 18.00
CA LEU A 7 -4.99 -13.84 18.88
C LEU A 7 -5.62 -13.73 20.27
N ASP A 8 -6.95 -13.72 20.38
CA ASP A 8 -7.65 -13.64 21.66
C ASP A 8 -7.45 -14.88 22.54
N ASP A 9 -7.52 -16.05 21.92
CA ASP A 9 -7.26 -17.32 22.60
C ASP A 9 -5.79 -17.43 23.00
N ILE A 10 -4.87 -17.00 22.12
CA ILE A 10 -3.43 -16.93 22.42
C ILE A 10 -3.18 -16.00 23.61
N ILE A 11 -3.76 -14.79 23.62
CA ILE A 11 -3.63 -13.83 24.72
C ILE A 11 -4.16 -14.42 26.03
N GLY A 12 -5.30 -15.12 26.01
CA GLY A 12 -5.83 -15.80 27.20
C GLY A 12 -4.87 -16.85 27.77
N LYS A 13 -4.39 -17.75 26.92
CA LYS A 13 -3.38 -18.76 27.29
C LYS A 13 -2.06 -18.13 27.74
N MET A 14 -1.66 -17.04 27.11
CA MET A 14 -0.46 -16.27 27.43
C MET A 14 -0.55 -15.66 28.83
N LYS A 15 -1.71 -15.13 29.24
CA LYS A 15 -1.96 -14.65 30.62
C LYS A 15 -1.77 -15.75 31.64
N ARG A 16 -2.33 -16.93 31.39
CA ARG A 16 -2.16 -18.09 32.27
C ARG A 16 -0.68 -18.48 32.40
N ALA A 17 0.01 -18.60 31.27
CA ALA A 17 1.43 -18.96 31.23
C ALA A 17 2.31 -17.96 31.99
N ALA A 18 2.05 -16.65 31.83
CA ALA A 18 2.77 -15.61 32.54
C ALA A 18 2.58 -15.69 34.06
N ILE A 19 1.34 -15.96 34.52
CA ILE A 19 1.04 -16.16 35.94
C ILE A 19 1.73 -17.42 36.47
N ASP A 20 1.71 -18.53 35.71
CA ASP A 20 2.43 -19.76 36.06
C ASP A 20 3.94 -19.50 36.23
N CYS A 21 4.54 -18.74 35.30
CA CYS A 21 5.94 -18.35 35.36
C CYS A 21 6.23 -17.47 36.57
N TRP A 22 5.38 -16.48 36.85
CA TRP A 22 5.53 -15.61 38.01
C TRP A 22 5.44 -16.39 39.32
N MET A 23 4.47 -17.30 39.45
CA MET A 23 4.35 -18.18 40.62
C MET A 23 5.59 -19.07 40.79
N ALA A 24 6.12 -19.61 39.70
CA ALA A 24 7.34 -20.41 39.72
C ALA A 24 8.58 -19.59 40.14
N ASP A 25 8.69 -18.33 39.71
CA ASP A 25 9.75 -17.42 40.16
C ASP A 25 9.66 -17.12 41.67
N GLN A 26 8.46 -17.18 42.26
CA GLN A 26 8.23 -17.07 43.71
C GLN A 26 8.42 -18.40 44.46
N GLY A 27 8.76 -19.49 43.76
CA GLY A 27 8.97 -20.82 44.33
C GLY A 27 7.69 -21.63 44.57
N PHE A 28 6.62 -21.36 43.83
CA PHE A 28 5.39 -22.16 43.81
C PHE A 28 5.31 -23.04 42.56
N ASP A 29 4.94 -24.30 42.74
CA ASP A 29 4.88 -25.27 41.65
C ASP A 29 3.45 -25.39 41.07
N PRO A 30 3.27 -25.31 39.74
CA PRO A 30 1.96 -25.40 39.10
C PRO A 30 1.36 -26.82 38.98
N VAL A 31 2.11 -27.89 39.32
CA VAL A 31 1.72 -29.29 38.98
C VAL A 31 1.90 -30.29 40.13
N TRP A 32 2.12 -29.86 41.37
CA TRP A 32 2.28 -30.82 42.47
C TRP A 32 0.92 -31.20 43.10
N GLY A 33 0.34 -32.32 42.65
CA GLY A 33 -0.81 -33.00 43.26
C GLY A 33 -2.20 -32.65 42.69
N ASN A 34 -2.44 -31.43 42.22
CA ASN A 34 -3.68 -31.01 41.55
C ASN A 34 -3.39 -29.92 40.50
N GLU A 35 -3.82 -30.12 39.25
CA GLU A 35 -3.61 -29.18 38.13
C GLU A 35 -4.34 -27.83 38.30
N GLY A 36 -5.28 -27.75 39.24
CA GLY A 36 -6.06 -26.55 39.54
C GLY A 36 -5.46 -25.63 40.61
N THR A 37 -4.28 -25.93 41.18
CA THR A 37 -3.71 -25.16 42.29
C THR A 37 -2.20 -25.02 42.22
N TYR A 38 -1.66 -23.89 42.68
CA TYR A 38 -0.25 -23.72 42.99
C TYR A 38 0.05 -24.18 44.41
N ALA A 39 1.14 -24.92 44.60
CA ALA A 39 1.56 -25.36 45.93
C ALA A 39 3.03 -25.00 46.20
N LYS A 40 3.32 -24.55 47.41
CA LYS A 40 4.69 -24.35 47.88
C LYS A 40 5.24 -25.67 48.43
N TRP A 41 6.35 -26.16 47.90
CA TRP A 41 7.18 -27.26 48.46
C TRP A 41 6.56 -28.67 48.42
N GLY A 42 5.46 -28.84 47.67
CA GLY A 42 4.48 -29.91 47.87
C GLY A 42 3.96 -29.89 49.32
N TRP A 43 2.89 -30.52 49.76
CA TRP A 43 2.49 -30.60 51.20
C TRP A 43 2.24 -29.32 52.05
N ALA A 44 2.66 -28.09 51.68
CA ALA A 44 2.50 -26.89 52.51
C ALA A 44 1.07 -26.31 52.46
N PRO A 45 0.62 -25.62 53.54
CA PRO A 45 -0.71 -25.00 53.61
C PRO A 45 -0.90 -23.78 52.70
N TYR A 46 0.17 -23.28 52.07
CA TYR A 46 0.11 -22.15 51.14
C TYR A 46 -0.23 -22.63 49.73
N GLN A 47 -1.53 -22.70 49.44
CA GLN A 47 -2.06 -23.09 48.14
C GLN A 47 -2.96 -22.01 47.57
N TYR A 48 -2.84 -21.77 46.27
CA TYR A 48 -3.63 -20.79 45.55
C TYR A 48 -4.31 -21.44 44.35
N PHE A 49 -5.56 -21.05 44.06
CA PHE A 49 -6.23 -21.48 42.84
C PHE A 49 -5.46 -20.98 41.62
N ARG A 50 -5.18 -21.89 40.69
CA ARG A 50 -4.56 -21.56 39.41
C ARG A 50 -5.60 -20.90 38.50
N PRO A 51 -5.23 -19.95 37.63
CA PRO A 51 -6.14 -19.42 36.63
C PRO A 51 -6.66 -20.51 35.69
N GLU A 52 -7.85 -20.26 35.16
CA GLU A 52 -8.49 -21.08 34.13
C GLU A 52 -7.66 -21.08 32.83
N ALA A 53 -8.04 -21.93 31.88
CA ALA A 53 -7.31 -22.10 30.62
C ALA A 53 -7.22 -20.80 29.78
N ASP A 54 -8.22 -19.93 29.88
CA ASP A 54 -8.28 -18.61 29.25
C ASP A 54 -7.52 -17.52 30.04
N GLY A 55 -6.87 -17.90 31.14
CA GLY A 55 -6.12 -17.02 32.01
C GLY A 55 -6.97 -16.24 33.00
N SER A 56 -8.29 -16.47 33.10
CA SER A 56 -9.18 -15.79 34.06
C SER A 56 -9.14 -16.42 35.48
N GLY A 57 -9.57 -15.66 36.49
CA GLY A 57 -9.75 -16.17 37.87
C GLY A 57 -8.46 -16.55 38.62
N GLY A 58 -8.56 -17.43 39.62
CA GLY A 58 -7.41 -17.86 40.42
C GLY A 58 -6.91 -16.83 41.46
N GLY A 59 -5.87 -17.19 42.20
CA GLY A 59 -5.24 -16.36 43.23
C GLY A 59 -5.95 -16.36 44.59
N GLY A 60 -7.12 -17.00 44.68
CA GLY A 60 -7.79 -17.27 45.95
C GLY A 60 -7.07 -18.37 46.75
N SER A 61 -6.98 -18.20 48.06
CA SER A 61 -6.41 -19.20 48.98
C SER A 61 -7.23 -20.50 48.97
N VAL A 62 -6.56 -21.66 49.05
CA VAL A 62 -7.21 -22.98 49.06
C VAL A 62 -7.08 -23.63 50.44
N GLY A 63 -8.20 -24.13 50.99
CA GLY A 63 -8.19 -24.96 52.22
C GLY A 63 -7.82 -24.19 53.50
N TYR A 64 -6.91 -24.75 54.30
CA TYR A 64 -6.37 -24.14 55.55
C TYR A 64 -5.31 -23.06 55.28
N GLY A 65 -5.43 -22.34 54.17
CA GLY A 65 -4.49 -21.29 53.81
C GLY A 65 -4.49 -20.15 54.83
N ASP A 66 -3.47 -19.29 54.76
CA ASP A 66 -3.27 -18.11 55.60
C ASP A 66 -4.35 -17.01 55.43
N GLY A 67 -5.35 -17.24 54.57
CA GLY A 67 -6.39 -16.27 54.22
C GLY A 67 -5.91 -15.16 53.29
N VAL A 68 -4.65 -15.20 52.84
CA VAL A 68 -4.07 -14.22 51.92
C VAL A 68 -4.41 -14.64 50.50
N SER A 69 -4.71 -13.66 49.64
CA SER A 69 -4.97 -13.88 48.22
C SER A 69 -3.92 -13.15 47.40
N CYS A 70 -3.47 -13.77 46.31
CA CYS A 70 -2.63 -13.16 45.28
C CYS A 70 -3.42 -12.77 44.02
N ALA A 71 -4.75 -12.66 44.11
CA ALA A 71 -5.60 -12.33 42.99
C ALA A 71 -5.28 -10.93 42.41
N ALA A 72 -4.90 -9.98 43.25
CA ALA A 72 -4.52 -8.63 42.82
C ALA A 72 -3.25 -8.65 41.94
N GLU A 73 -2.26 -9.48 42.28
CA GLU A 73 -1.05 -9.67 41.49
C GLU A 73 -1.36 -10.35 40.16
N PHE A 74 -2.28 -11.32 40.15
CA PHE A 74 -2.72 -11.96 38.91
C PHE A 74 -3.43 -10.96 37.99
N ASP A 75 -4.29 -10.10 38.54
CA ASP A 75 -4.96 -9.04 37.80
C ASP A 75 -3.96 -7.99 37.27
N ALA A 76 -2.92 -7.67 38.05
CA ALA A 76 -1.84 -6.79 37.58
C ALA A 76 -1.06 -7.39 36.40
N ILE A 77 -0.77 -8.70 36.43
CA ILE A 77 -0.12 -9.41 35.31
C ILE A 77 -1.00 -9.40 34.06
N ARG A 78 -2.31 -9.69 34.21
CA ARG A 78 -3.28 -9.61 33.11
C ARG A 78 -3.33 -8.22 32.51
N ALA A 79 -3.43 -7.20 33.36
CA ALA A 79 -3.50 -5.81 32.94
C ALA A 79 -2.21 -5.37 32.21
N ALA A 80 -1.05 -5.83 32.65
CA ALA A 80 0.22 -5.57 31.97
C ALA A 80 0.24 -6.19 30.56
N ILE A 81 -0.18 -7.46 30.43
CA ILE A 81 -0.30 -8.13 29.14
C ILE A 81 -1.30 -7.42 28.23
N ASP A 82 -2.50 -7.12 28.75
CA ASP A 82 -3.55 -6.41 28.00
C ASP A 82 -3.05 -5.06 27.51
N GLY A 83 -2.37 -4.28 28.36
CA GLY A 83 -1.78 -3.00 27.99
C GLY A 83 -0.79 -3.09 26.83
N VAL A 84 0.00 -4.16 26.75
CA VAL A 84 0.98 -4.38 25.69
C VAL A 84 0.33 -4.78 24.37
N VAL A 85 -0.68 -5.66 24.41
CA VAL A 85 -1.30 -6.22 23.19
C VAL A 85 -2.49 -5.41 22.67
N GLN A 86 -3.06 -4.50 23.49
CA GLN A 86 -4.30 -3.80 23.15
C GLN A 86 -4.23 -3.04 21.83
N ARG A 87 -3.12 -2.34 21.56
CA ARG A 87 -2.96 -1.57 20.31
C ARG A 87 -3.00 -2.44 19.06
N TRP A 88 -2.59 -3.71 19.19
CA TRP A 88 -2.50 -4.68 18.10
C TRP A 88 -3.82 -5.42 17.85
N ARG A 89 -4.90 -5.05 18.53
CA ARG A 89 -6.25 -5.55 18.26
C ARG A 89 -6.91 -4.73 17.16
N GLY A 90 -7.71 -5.38 16.31
CA GLY A 90 -8.43 -4.71 15.23
C GLY A 90 -7.52 -4.14 14.15
N LEU A 91 -6.39 -4.82 13.88
CA LEU A 91 -5.57 -4.50 12.71
C LEU A 91 -6.40 -4.69 11.43
N PRO A 92 -6.18 -3.86 10.40
CA PRO A 92 -6.84 -4.03 9.12
C PRO A 92 -6.44 -5.38 8.50
N ASP A 93 -7.31 -5.95 7.68
CA ASP A 93 -7.04 -7.19 6.95
C ASP A 93 -6.50 -6.94 5.53
N GLY A 94 -6.32 -5.67 5.15
CA GLY A 94 -5.84 -5.25 3.83
C GLY A 94 -6.86 -5.35 2.70
N SER A 95 -8.06 -5.91 2.92
CA SER A 95 -9.07 -6.12 1.86
C SER A 95 -9.56 -4.81 1.24
N ALA A 96 -9.67 -3.75 2.04
CA ALA A 96 -10.08 -2.42 1.59
C ALA A 96 -9.09 -1.76 0.60
N CYS A 97 -7.89 -2.32 0.41
CA CYS A 97 -6.95 -1.88 -0.62
C CYS A 97 -7.28 -2.42 -2.02
N ALA A 98 -8.11 -3.47 -2.14
CA ALA A 98 -8.34 -4.16 -3.41
C ALA A 98 -9.01 -3.27 -4.47
N ASP A 99 -10.06 -2.53 -4.09
CA ASP A 99 -10.79 -1.64 -4.99
C ASP A 99 -9.90 -0.51 -5.56
N PRO A 100 -9.23 0.32 -4.73
CA PRO A 100 -8.37 1.37 -5.25
C PRO A 100 -7.13 0.83 -5.98
N GLN A 101 -6.63 -0.34 -5.61
CA GLN A 101 -5.58 -1.04 -6.37
C GLN A 101 -6.07 -1.39 -7.78
N SER A 102 -7.27 -1.97 -7.90
CA SER A 102 -7.84 -2.41 -9.17
C SER A 102 -8.19 -1.24 -10.08
N ALA A 103 -8.74 -0.15 -9.52
CA ALA A 103 -9.01 1.10 -10.22
C ALA A 103 -7.73 1.70 -10.83
N ALA A 104 -6.67 1.85 -10.01
CA ALA A 104 -5.38 2.35 -10.46
C ALA A 104 -4.71 1.43 -11.50
N ASN A 105 -4.84 0.11 -11.34
CA ASN A 105 -4.33 -0.87 -12.31
C ASN A 105 -5.04 -0.76 -13.66
N SER A 106 -6.37 -0.62 -13.63
CA SER A 106 -7.20 -0.56 -14.83
C SER A 106 -6.91 0.70 -15.63
N ALA A 107 -6.85 1.86 -14.97
CA ALA A 107 -6.46 3.12 -15.60
C ALA A 107 -5.04 3.04 -16.20
N ALA A 108 -4.08 2.48 -15.45
CA ALA A 108 -2.72 2.28 -15.95
C ALA A 108 -2.66 1.37 -17.19
N ALA A 109 -3.49 0.31 -17.23
CA ALA A 109 -3.55 -0.61 -18.36
C ALA A 109 -4.06 0.11 -19.62
N SER A 110 -5.17 0.86 -19.53
CA SER A 110 -5.74 1.63 -20.63
C SER A 110 -4.80 2.72 -21.17
N LEU A 111 -3.94 3.28 -20.31
CA LEU A 111 -2.95 4.29 -20.68
C LEU A 111 -1.64 3.70 -21.25
N GLY A 112 -1.54 2.38 -21.37
CA GLY A 112 -0.40 1.69 -21.94
C GLY A 112 0.80 1.51 -21.00
N ALA A 113 0.61 1.67 -19.69
CA ALA A 113 1.64 1.42 -18.66
C ALA A 113 1.65 -0.05 -18.16
N ALA A 114 1.21 -1.01 -18.98
CA ALA A 114 1.17 -2.42 -18.63
C ALA A 114 2.59 -3.03 -18.56
N GLY A 115 3.21 -3.00 -17.38
CA GLY A 115 4.32 -3.88 -17.06
C GLY A 115 3.84 -5.33 -16.86
N THR A 116 4.40 -6.26 -17.63
CA THR A 116 4.41 -7.74 -17.44
C THR A 116 3.20 -8.61 -17.79
N ASP A 117 2.23 -8.16 -18.59
CA ASP A 117 1.27 -9.09 -19.21
C ASP A 117 1.34 -9.00 -20.75
N PRO A 118 1.95 -10.00 -21.43
CA PRO A 118 1.94 -10.10 -22.89
C PRO A 118 0.52 -10.17 -23.50
N ASN A 119 -0.51 -10.40 -22.68
CA ASN A 119 -1.92 -10.49 -23.07
C ASN A 119 -2.79 -9.34 -22.52
N ALA A 120 -2.22 -8.34 -21.83
CA ALA A 120 -2.97 -7.14 -21.46
C ALA A 120 -3.18 -6.24 -22.68
N ILE A 121 -4.27 -6.50 -23.40
CA ILE A 121 -4.82 -5.64 -24.43
C ILE A 121 -5.33 -4.37 -23.75
N GLY A 122 -4.43 -3.42 -23.51
CA GLY A 122 -4.73 -2.10 -22.95
C GLY A 122 -3.74 -1.03 -23.42
N GLY A 123 -2.53 -1.44 -23.80
CA GLY A 123 -1.54 -0.56 -24.44
C GLY A 123 -1.57 -0.53 -25.98
N SER A 124 -2.43 -1.31 -26.65
CA SER A 124 -2.48 -1.33 -28.12
C SER A 124 -3.32 -0.23 -28.71
N ASP A 125 -4.44 0.17 -28.11
CA ASP A 125 -5.45 0.92 -28.85
C ASP A 125 -5.09 2.39 -29.00
N ILE A 126 -4.58 3.02 -27.94
CA ILE A 126 -3.99 4.37 -28.03
C ILE A 126 -2.79 4.34 -28.96
N SER A 127 -1.84 3.42 -28.75
CA SER A 127 -0.60 3.35 -29.55
C SER A 127 -0.87 3.08 -31.04
N THR A 128 -1.78 2.15 -31.36
CA THR A 128 -2.17 1.78 -32.73
C THR A 128 -2.93 2.90 -33.40
N SER A 129 -3.90 3.51 -32.71
CA SER A 129 -4.66 4.63 -33.25
C SER A 129 -3.75 5.83 -33.49
N ASN A 130 -2.85 6.13 -32.54
CA ASN A 130 -1.91 7.24 -32.63
C ASN A 130 -0.88 7.02 -33.76
N GLY A 131 -0.40 5.78 -33.91
CA GLY A 131 0.46 5.39 -35.03
C GLY A 131 -0.24 5.52 -36.38
N THR A 132 -1.52 5.13 -36.48
CA THR A 132 -2.32 5.29 -37.69
C THR A 132 -2.52 6.76 -38.05
N ILE A 133 -2.81 7.61 -37.06
CA ILE A 133 -2.93 9.06 -37.25
C ILE A 133 -1.62 9.62 -37.81
N SER A 134 -0.49 9.31 -37.16
CA SER A 134 0.83 9.77 -37.58
C SER A 134 1.18 9.33 -39.00
N GLU A 135 0.95 8.06 -39.34
CA GLU A 135 1.22 7.54 -40.68
C GLU A 135 0.43 8.28 -41.75
N LEU A 136 -0.86 8.53 -41.52
CA LEU A 136 -1.73 9.18 -42.50
C LEU A 136 -1.39 10.67 -42.65
N VAL A 137 -1.25 11.39 -41.55
CA VAL A 137 -0.97 12.83 -41.60
C VAL A 137 0.45 13.07 -42.15
N LEU A 138 1.45 12.25 -41.80
CA LEU A 138 2.83 12.39 -42.30
C LEU A 138 2.99 12.00 -43.77
N ASN A 139 2.36 10.92 -44.22
CA ASN A 139 2.65 10.34 -45.53
C ASN A 139 1.57 10.63 -46.59
N ARG A 140 0.36 11.01 -46.19
CA ARG A 140 -0.79 11.17 -47.11
C ARG A 140 -1.46 12.53 -47.05
N MET A 141 -1.04 13.41 -46.14
CA MET A 141 -1.53 14.77 -46.06
C MET A 141 -0.37 15.76 -46.26
N ASP A 142 -0.62 16.77 -47.08
CA ASP A 142 0.28 17.91 -47.25
C ASP A 142 -0.35 19.13 -46.58
N GLY A 143 0.47 19.95 -45.93
CA GLY A 143 0.06 21.21 -45.33
C GLY A 143 0.98 21.63 -44.20
N SER A 144 1.08 22.94 -43.98
CA SER A 144 1.78 23.60 -42.87
C SER A 144 1.16 23.31 -41.50
N PHE A 145 -0.08 22.78 -41.45
CA PHE A 145 -0.74 22.35 -40.20
C PHE A 145 -0.16 21.05 -39.64
N ARG A 146 0.48 20.24 -40.50
CA ARG A 146 0.92 18.88 -40.15
C ARG A 146 1.94 18.87 -39.04
N ASP A 147 2.99 19.67 -39.18
CA ASP A 147 4.11 19.68 -38.25
C ASP A 147 3.68 20.10 -36.83
N PRO A 148 2.94 21.20 -36.60
CA PRO A 148 2.44 21.55 -35.26
C PRO A 148 1.44 20.51 -34.72
N PHE A 149 0.60 19.92 -35.59
CA PHE A 149 -0.35 18.88 -35.19
C PHE A 149 0.35 17.60 -34.72
N ILE A 150 1.28 17.07 -35.51
CA ILE A 150 2.03 15.85 -35.20
C ILE A 150 2.94 16.05 -33.99
N ASP A 151 3.57 17.21 -33.85
CA ASP A 151 4.39 17.47 -32.67
C ASP A 151 3.54 17.34 -31.39
N LYS A 152 2.44 18.08 -31.29
CA LYS A 152 1.62 18.08 -30.07
C LYS A 152 0.80 16.79 -29.88
N TYR A 153 -0.06 16.46 -30.83
CA TYR A 153 -1.06 15.40 -30.64
C TYR A 153 -0.54 13.99 -30.92
N PHE A 154 0.66 13.86 -31.50
CA PHE A 154 1.33 12.57 -31.65
C PHE A 154 2.59 12.48 -30.79
N THR A 155 3.58 13.35 -30.98
CA THR A 155 4.90 13.23 -30.32
C THR A 155 4.79 13.49 -28.81
N GLN A 156 4.27 14.65 -28.41
CA GLN A 156 4.10 14.99 -26.98
C GLN A 156 3.08 14.07 -26.33
N PHE A 157 1.94 13.82 -26.99
CA PHE A 157 0.93 12.89 -26.46
C PHE A 157 1.48 11.48 -26.20
N SER A 158 2.34 10.95 -27.09
CA SER A 158 2.99 9.63 -26.90
C SER A 158 3.89 9.55 -25.68
N ALA A 159 4.37 10.69 -25.17
CA ALA A 159 5.10 10.76 -23.91
C ALA A 159 4.17 10.92 -22.70
N VAL A 160 3.08 11.70 -22.85
CA VAL A 160 2.14 12.04 -21.79
C VAL A 160 1.32 10.83 -21.32
N HIS A 161 0.64 10.13 -22.23
CA HIS A 161 -0.31 9.09 -21.81
C HIS A 161 0.37 7.95 -21.03
N PRO A 162 1.58 7.44 -21.41
CA PRO A 162 2.27 6.46 -20.60
C PRO A 162 2.72 7.05 -19.26
N GLY A 163 3.18 8.31 -19.22
CA GLY A 163 3.58 8.98 -17.98
C GLY A 163 2.47 8.99 -16.92
N ILE A 164 1.25 9.35 -17.32
CA ILE A 164 0.07 9.30 -16.44
C ILE A 164 -0.21 7.87 -15.98
N GLY A 165 -0.17 6.90 -16.90
CA GLY A 165 -0.37 5.49 -16.58
C GLY A 165 0.67 4.94 -15.59
N GLN A 166 1.91 5.42 -15.66
CA GLN A 166 2.99 5.05 -14.75
C GLN A 166 2.76 5.58 -13.34
N ALA A 167 2.29 6.82 -13.20
CA ALA A 167 1.90 7.38 -11.91
C ALA A 167 0.72 6.60 -11.28
N ALA A 168 -0.25 6.17 -12.09
CA ALA A 168 -1.31 5.25 -11.64
C ALA A 168 -0.75 3.89 -11.18
N LYS A 169 0.30 3.34 -11.82
CA LYS A 169 0.98 2.13 -11.33
C LYS A 169 1.64 2.31 -9.97
N ILE A 170 2.18 3.49 -9.66
CA ILE A 170 2.74 3.76 -8.32
C ILE A 170 1.66 3.71 -7.25
N LEU A 171 0.48 4.27 -7.52
CA LEU A 171 -0.68 4.17 -6.63
C LEU A 171 -1.11 2.71 -6.45
N GLN A 172 -1.21 1.96 -7.54
CA GLN A 172 -1.52 0.53 -7.52
C GLN A 172 -0.52 -0.26 -6.66
N ALA A 173 0.78 0.01 -6.81
CA ALA A 173 1.83 -0.64 -6.03
C ALA A 173 1.74 -0.31 -4.54
N ASN A 174 1.46 0.95 -4.18
CA ASN A 174 1.21 1.32 -2.78
C ASN A 174 0.04 0.53 -2.19
N TYR A 175 -1.11 0.48 -2.87
CA TYR A 175 -2.28 -0.26 -2.36
C TYR A 175 -2.02 -1.77 -2.30
N ALA A 176 -1.31 -2.34 -3.26
CA ALA A 176 -0.91 -3.75 -3.22
C ALA A 176 0.02 -4.06 -2.03
N ALA A 177 1.02 -3.21 -1.79
CA ALA A 177 1.92 -3.35 -0.65
C ALA A 177 1.18 -3.20 0.68
N CYS A 178 0.29 -2.22 0.80
CA CYS A 178 -0.57 -2.06 1.98
C CYS A 178 -1.48 -3.28 2.19
N GLY A 179 -2.14 -3.77 1.14
CA GLY A 179 -3.05 -4.92 1.22
C GLY A 179 -2.36 -6.22 1.63
N ALA A 180 -1.13 -6.45 1.17
CA ALA A 180 -0.36 -7.64 1.53
C ALA A 180 0.37 -7.54 2.89
N MET A 181 0.76 -6.33 3.31
CA MET A 181 1.47 -6.10 4.58
C MET A 181 0.62 -6.47 5.80
N TRP A 182 -0.64 -6.06 5.85
CA TRP A 182 -1.43 -6.13 7.09
C TRP A 182 -1.83 -7.54 7.56
N PRO A 183 -2.24 -8.47 6.67
CA PRO A 183 -2.41 -9.87 7.06
C PRO A 183 -1.14 -10.45 7.68
N ALA A 184 0.02 -10.19 7.06
CA ALA A 184 1.30 -10.69 7.54
C ALA A 184 1.66 -10.09 8.90
N VAL A 185 1.44 -8.79 9.12
CA VAL A 185 1.61 -8.14 10.43
C VAL A 185 0.73 -8.79 11.50
N GLY A 186 -0.52 -9.13 11.16
CA GLY A 186 -1.41 -9.85 12.09
C GLY A 186 -0.83 -11.19 12.52
N ASP A 187 -0.34 -11.99 11.57
CA ASP A 187 0.26 -13.29 11.86
C ASP A 187 1.56 -13.15 12.68
N ASP A 188 2.35 -12.11 12.45
CA ASP A 188 3.53 -11.78 13.25
C ASP A 188 3.18 -11.46 14.70
N VAL A 189 2.16 -10.64 14.93
CA VAL A 189 1.69 -10.32 16.29
C VAL A 189 1.27 -11.59 17.02
N ALA A 190 0.46 -12.44 16.36
CA ALA A 190 0.00 -13.70 16.93
C ALA A 190 1.19 -14.62 17.26
N THR A 191 2.17 -14.69 16.37
CA THR A 191 3.38 -15.49 16.53
C THR A 191 4.29 -14.98 17.65
N ILE A 192 4.45 -13.66 17.79
CA ILE A 192 5.20 -13.04 18.90
C ILE A 192 4.51 -13.34 20.24
N CYS A 193 3.18 -13.22 20.31
CA CYS A 193 2.40 -13.54 21.51
C CYS A 193 2.51 -15.03 21.87
N ASP A 194 2.38 -15.92 20.88
CA ASP A 194 2.52 -17.37 21.11
C ASP A 194 3.94 -17.74 21.56
N SER A 195 4.97 -17.08 21.01
CA SER A 195 6.36 -17.26 21.45
C SER A 195 6.56 -16.84 22.90
N ALA A 196 5.94 -15.75 23.35
CA ALA A 196 5.98 -15.32 24.75
C ALA A 196 5.25 -16.33 25.66
N ARG A 197 4.08 -16.83 25.26
CA ARG A 197 3.37 -17.91 25.96
C ARG A 197 4.28 -19.13 26.15
N VAL A 198 4.92 -19.62 25.08
CA VAL A 198 5.83 -20.78 25.15
C VAL A 198 7.05 -20.51 26.03
N ALA A 199 7.61 -19.30 25.98
CA ALA A 199 8.73 -18.92 26.84
C ALA A 199 8.35 -18.97 28.32
N TRP A 200 7.20 -18.39 28.69
CA TRP A 200 6.70 -18.44 30.08
C TRP A 200 6.36 -19.87 30.53
N GLU A 201 5.70 -20.68 29.71
CA GLU A 201 5.41 -22.09 30.04
C GLU A 201 6.69 -22.91 30.27
N THR A 202 7.71 -22.67 29.44
CA THR A 202 9.00 -23.36 29.54
C THR A 202 9.73 -22.95 30.82
N GLN A 203 9.77 -21.65 31.13
CA GLN A 203 10.39 -21.14 32.34
C GLN A 203 9.68 -21.66 33.61
N ALA A 204 8.35 -21.66 33.64
CA ALA A 204 7.58 -22.19 34.76
C ALA A 204 7.91 -23.67 35.05
N LYS A 205 7.98 -24.50 34.00
CA LYS A 205 8.37 -25.92 34.12
C LYS A 205 9.79 -26.08 34.64
N ASN A 206 10.75 -25.32 34.12
CA ASN A 206 12.15 -25.42 34.53
C ASN A 206 12.37 -25.00 35.98
N SER A 207 11.71 -23.93 36.45
CA SER A 207 11.78 -23.50 37.85
C SER A 207 11.17 -24.52 38.81
N SER A 208 10.15 -25.27 38.38
CA SER A 208 9.47 -26.29 39.20
C SER A 208 10.21 -27.63 39.31
N ALA A 209 11.12 -27.93 38.38
CA ALA A 209 11.96 -29.12 38.44
C ALA A 209 13.20 -28.79 39.29
N ALA A 210 13.26 -29.24 40.55
CA ALA A 210 14.32 -28.97 41.54
C ALA A 210 15.75 -29.45 41.13
N THR A 211 16.28 -28.96 40.01
CA THR A 211 17.59 -29.32 39.45
C THR A 211 18.31 -28.05 39.03
N ALA A 212 19.31 -27.68 39.85
CA ALA A 212 20.52 -26.90 39.55
C ALA A 212 20.44 -25.90 38.39
N THR A 213 20.58 -24.60 38.72
CA THR A 213 21.28 -23.55 37.95
C THR A 213 21.79 -23.98 36.58
N PHE A 214 20.89 -24.11 35.62
CA PHE A 214 21.23 -23.90 34.23
C PHE A 214 20.96 -22.43 33.99
N GLN A 215 22.01 -21.67 33.67
CA GLN A 215 21.86 -20.50 32.81
C GLN A 215 21.28 -21.04 31.51
N LEU A 216 19.97 -21.17 31.50
CA LEU A 216 19.20 -21.47 30.33
C LEU A 216 19.29 -20.19 29.52
N THR A 217 20.31 -20.14 28.67
CA THR A 217 20.11 -19.66 27.32
C THR A 217 18.99 -20.54 26.74
N VAL A 218 17.73 -20.28 27.14
CA VAL A 218 16.58 -20.51 26.28
C VAL A 218 16.83 -19.55 25.12
N LEU A 219 17.74 -19.96 24.24
CA LEU A 219 17.46 -19.98 22.83
C LEU A 219 16.22 -20.87 22.68
N ALA A 220 15.05 -20.37 23.10
CA ALA A 220 13.95 -20.33 22.16
C ALA A 220 14.51 -19.41 21.07
N ALA A 221 15.35 -19.99 20.22
CA ALA A 221 15.68 -19.40 18.97
C ALA A 221 14.31 -19.34 18.31
N VAL A 222 13.66 -18.19 18.43
CA VAL A 222 12.69 -17.68 17.48
C VAL A 222 13.47 -17.37 16.18
N ALA A 223 14.41 -18.24 15.80
CA ALA A 223 15.05 -18.31 14.51
C ALA A 223 13.99 -18.92 13.59
N GLY A 224 13.12 -18.05 13.10
CA GLY A 224 12.11 -18.43 12.10
C GLY A 224 10.83 -17.63 12.17
N ALA A 225 10.45 -17.12 13.34
CA ALA A 225 9.16 -16.43 13.47
C ALA A 225 9.22 -14.94 13.09
N VAL A 226 10.43 -14.40 12.86
CA VAL A 226 10.62 -13.05 12.31
C VAL A 226 11.59 -13.10 11.12
N GLY A 227 11.44 -14.15 10.30
CA GLY A 227 12.29 -14.38 9.12
C GLY A 227 11.79 -13.72 7.84
N SER A 228 10.56 -13.18 7.79
CA SER A 228 9.96 -12.85 6.50
C SER A 228 8.93 -11.73 6.47
N VAL A 229 8.32 -11.32 7.59
CA VAL A 229 7.04 -10.62 7.48
C VAL A 229 7.12 -9.18 7.01
N VAL A 230 8.26 -8.49 7.17
CA VAL A 230 8.33 -7.09 6.68
C VAL A 230 8.67 -7.00 5.19
N THR A 231 9.17 -8.09 4.58
CA THR A 231 9.45 -8.14 3.13
C THR A 231 8.49 -9.03 2.34
N ALA A 232 7.80 -9.98 2.98
CA ALA A 232 6.83 -10.84 2.31
C ALA A 232 5.52 -10.12 1.95
N GLY A 233 5.14 -9.10 2.74
CA GLY A 233 3.97 -8.25 2.46
C GLY A 233 4.29 -6.99 1.65
N ALA A 234 5.57 -6.69 1.46
CA ALA A 234 5.99 -5.69 0.50
C ALA A 234 5.88 -6.29 -0.91
N GLY A 235 4.67 -6.26 -1.48
CA GLY A 235 4.52 -6.50 -2.90
C GLY A 235 5.59 -5.70 -3.63
N THR A 236 6.47 -6.38 -4.37
CA THR A 236 7.50 -5.75 -5.19
C THR A 236 6.82 -4.61 -5.95
N VAL A 237 7.21 -3.37 -5.68
CA VAL A 237 6.75 -2.22 -6.44
C VAL A 237 7.26 -2.47 -7.86
N ALA A 238 6.42 -2.97 -8.77
CA ALA A 238 6.89 -3.37 -10.09
C ALA A 238 7.64 -2.19 -10.71
N ALA A 239 8.83 -2.43 -11.29
CA ALA A 239 9.60 -1.38 -11.92
C ALA A 239 8.76 -0.78 -13.05
N VAL A 240 8.32 0.47 -12.85
CA VAL A 240 7.49 1.21 -13.80
C VAL A 240 8.44 1.97 -14.74
N ALA A 241 8.23 1.93 -16.07
CA ALA A 241 9.02 2.79 -16.98
C ALA A 241 8.84 4.28 -16.61
N GLY A 242 9.75 5.19 -16.98
CA GLY A 242 9.67 6.65 -16.70
C GLY A 242 9.88 7.06 -15.24
N LEU A 243 9.05 6.57 -14.31
CA LEU A 243 9.21 6.75 -12.85
C LEU A 243 10.04 5.62 -12.19
N GLY A 244 10.77 4.84 -12.99
CA GLY A 244 11.46 3.62 -12.57
C GLY A 244 12.51 3.83 -11.48
N GLY A 245 13.15 5.00 -11.43
CA GLY A 245 14.07 5.35 -10.34
C GLY A 245 13.38 5.47 -8.97
N VAL A 246 12.18 6.05 -8.94
CA VAL A 246 11.37 6.19 -7.72
C VAL A 246 10.90 4.82 -7.22
N ALA A 247 10.37 4.00 -8.13
CA ALA A 247 9.93 2.63 -7.80
C ALA A 247 11.10 1.74 -7.35
N LEU A 248 12.27 1.82 -8.01
CA LEU A 248 13.46 1.04 -7.65
C LEU A 248 14.04 1.45 -6.29
N ALA A 249 14.08 2.75 -5.99
CA ALA A 249 14.53 3.26 -4.69
C ALA A 249 13.61 2.75 -3.57
N ALA A 250 12.29 2.82 -3.78
CA ALA A 250 11.31 2.29 -2.83
C ALA A 250 11.48 0.78 -2.61
N ASN A 251 11.61 -0.01 -3.67
CA ASN A 251 11.89 -1.45 -3.57
C ASN A 251 13.15 -1.75 -2.78
N THR A 252 14.23 -1.03 -3.05
CA THR A 252 15.52 -1.24 -2.38
C THR A 252 15.40 -0.90 -0.90
N ALA A 253 14.74 0.21 -0.58
CA ALA A 253 14.49 0.63 0.79
C ALA A 253 13.66 -0.41 1.55
N VAL A 254 12.56 -0.90 0.94
CA VAL A 254 11.66 -1.88 1.56
C VAL A 254 12.32 -3.26 1.68
N ALA A 255 13.03 -3.73 0.65
CA ALA A 255 13.76 -4.99 0.69
C ALA A 255 14.89 -5.01 1.74
N GLY A 256 15.44 -3.82 2.07
CA GLY A 256 16.43 -3.66 3.13
C GLY A 256 15.84 -3.73 4.55
N ILE A 257 14.52 -3.73 4.70
CA ILE A 257 13.87 -3.80 6.01
C ILE A 257 13.86 -5.23 6.49
N THR A 258 14.54 -5.47 7.61
CA THR A 258 14.47 -6.73 8.34
C THR A 258 14.02 -6.42 9.76
N ALA A 259 13.01 -7.15 10.22
CA ALA A 259 12.71 -7.26 11.64
C ALA A 259 13.30 -8.59 12.11
N ASN A 260 13.91 -8.61 13.29
CA ASN A 260 14.19 -9.87 13.98
C ASN A 260 13.80 -9.70 15.43
N ALA A 261 12.60 -10.17 15.77
CA ALA A 261 11.97 -9.99 17.07
C ALA A 261 12.01 -11.34 17.80
N ALA A 262 13.01 -11.53 18.66
CA ALA A 262 13.11 -12.71 19.49
C ALA A 262 12.48 -12.44 20.88
N VAL A 263 11.73 -13.42 21.39
CA VAL A 263 11.26 -13.43 22.77
C VAL A 263 12.12 -14.39 23.58
N SER A 264 12.78 -13.88 24.62
CA SER A 264 13.67 -14.66 25.48
C SER A 264 13.69 -14.11 26.91
N GLY A 265 14.08 -14.93 27.88
CA GLY A 265 14.21 -14.52 29.26
C GLY A 265 14.26 -15.73 30.21
N SER A 266 14.55 -15.46 31.47
CA SER A 266 14.68 -16.47 32.54
C SER A 266 13.82 -16.13 33.77
N SER A 267 12.81 -15.29 33.58
CA SER A 267 11.84 -14.88 34.60
C SER A 267 10.62 -14.28 33.92
N TYR A 268 9.51 -14.17 34.65
CA TYR A 268 8.30 -13.48 34.19
C TYR A 268 8.62 -12.09 33.62
N GLY A 269 9.35 -11.28 34.39
CA GLY A 269 9.65 -9.89 34.03
C GLY A 269 10.56 -9.78 32.80
N SER A 270 11.61 -10.60 32.70
CA SER A 270 12.52 -10.55 31.53
C SER A 270 11.85 -10.99 30.23
N ILE A 271 10.95 -11.98 30.30
CA ILE A 271 10.15 -12.41 29.14
C ILE A 271 9.14 -11.32 28.75
N LEU A 272 8.50 -10.65 29.72
CA LEU A 272 7.60 -9.52 29.44
C LEU A 272 8.33 -8.37 28.74
N GLU A 273 9.52 -7.98 29.22
CA GLU A 273 10.36 -6.96 28.58
C GLU A 273 10.74 -7.37 27.15
N SER A 274 11.08 -8.65 26.93
CA SER A 274 11.40 -9.16 25.60
C SER A 274 10.20 -9.20 24.66
N LEU A 275 8.99 -9.48 25.16
CA LEU A 275 7.73 -9.38 24.40
C LEU A 275 7.49 -7.94 23.93
N VAL A 276 7.61 -6.97 24.84
CA VAL A 276 7.45 -5.54 24.52
C VAL A 276 8.45 -5.14 23.42
N LYS A 277 9.72 -5.49 23.60
CA LYS A 277 10.77 -5.19 22.61
C LYS A 277 10.52 -5.85 21.25
N ALA A 278 9.99 -7.08 21.23
CA ALA A 278 9.65 -7.77 19.99
C ALA A 278 8.53 -7.04 19.23
N LEU A 279 7.47 -6.63 19.92
CA LEU A 279 6.38 -5.85 19.33
C LEU A 279 6.84 -4.45 18.89
N ASP A 280 7.72 -3.79 19.64
CA ASP A 280 8.30 -2.49 19.23
C ASP A 280 9.19 -2.65 17.98
N THR A 281 9.93 -3.75 17.86
CA THR A 281 10.73 -4.05 16.65
C THR A 281 9.84 -4.24 15.42
N LEU A 282 8.69 -4.90 15.59
CA LEU A 282 7.68 -5.02 14.52
C LEU A 282 7.12 -3.64 14.12
N ASP A 283 6.76 -2.80 15.10
CA ASP A 283 6.26 -1.45 14.88
C ASP A 283 7.26 -0.54 14.15
N GLU A 284 8.54 -0.59 14.53
CA GLU A 284 9.61 0.13 13.83
C GLU A 284 9.73 -0.29 12.36
N ALA A 285 9.53 -1.58 12.08
CA ALA A 285 9.66 -2.12 10.74
C ALA A 285 8.47 -1.72 9.86
N ILE A 286 7.24 -1.77 10.40
CA ILE A 286 6.03 -1.21 9.77
C ILE A 286 6.25 0.28 9.47
N THR A 287 6.76 1.04 10.44
CA THR A 287 7.03 2.48 10.30
C THR A 287 8.00 2.77 9.15
N LYS A 288 9.10 1.99 9.06
CA LYS A 288 10.08 2.11 7.96
C LYS A 288 9.44 1.80 6.60
N GLN A 289 8.61 0.76 6.52
CA GLN A 289 7.97 0.36 5.27
C GLN A 289 6.98 1.43 4.79
N GLU A 290 6.12 1.92 5.69
CA GLU A 290 5.18 2.99 5.34
C GLU A 290 5.89 4.29 4.99
N LYS A 291 7.03 4.60 5.62
CA LYS A 291 7.84 5.76 5.25
C LYS A 291 8.40 5.62 3.83
N ALA A 292 8.93 4.45 3.47
CA ALA A 292 9.44 4.21 2.11
C ALA A 292 8.33 4.31 1.05
N LEU A 293 7.13 3.80 1.35
CA LEU A 293 5.95 3.94 0.46
C LEU A 293 5.47 5.39 0.36
N ALA A 294 5.45 6.14 1.47
CA ALA A 294 5.11 7.56 1.46
C ALA A 294 6.13 8.41 0.69
N GLU A 295 7.41 8.11 0.82
CA GLU A 295 8.49 8.73 0.05
C GLU A 295 8.36 8.43 -1.45
N MET A 296 7.97 7.20 -1.82
CA MET A 296 7.67 6.82 -3.21
C MET A 296 6.55 7.69 -3.79
N LEU A 297 5.43 7.82 -3.07
CA LEU A 297 4.28 8.61 -3.50
C LEU A 297 4.62 10.10 -3.63
N THR A 298 5.32 10.65 -2.64
CA THR A 298 5.75 12.06 -2.63
C THR A 298 6.78 12.36 -3.72
N SER A 299 7.69 11.43 -3.99
CA SER A 299 8.70 11.57 -5.05
C SER A 299 8.07 11.50 -6.44
N ALA A 300 7.04 10.65 -6.61
CA ALA A 300 6.26 10.60 -7.84
C ALA A 300 5.51 11.91 -8.07
N ASP A 301 4.81 12.43 -7.05
CA ASP A 301 4.15 13.74 -7.10
C ASP A 301 5.15 14.86 -7.48
N SER A 302 6.29 14.91 -6.81
CA SER A 302 7.33 15.91 -7.08
C SER A 302 7.92 15.77 -8.49
N THR A 303 8.07 14.55 -9.02
CA THR A 303 8.59 14.33 -10.37
C THR A 303 7.57 14.78 -11.42
N MET A 304 6.29 14.46 -11.21
CA MET A 304 5.21 14.91 -12.09
C MET A 304 5.10 16.44 -12.11
N ARG A 305 5.20 17.10 -10.96
CA ARG A 305 5.18 18.57 -10.89
C ARG A 305 6.43 19.21 -11.48
N GLY A 306 7.58 18.56 -11.34
CA GLY A 306 8.85 19.05 -11.89
C GLY A 306 8.94 18.95 -13.41
N ASP A 307 8.19 18.04 -14.03
CA ASP A 307 8.15 17.81 -15.47
C ASP A 307 6.72 17.65 -15.98
N ILE A 308 5.89 18.67 -15.76
CA ILE A 308 4.46 18.65 -16.06
C ILE A 308 4.15 18.31 -17.53
N ALA A 309 5.03 18.68 -18.48
CA ALA A 309 4.84 18.40 -19.90
C ALA A 309 4.87 16.90 -20.25
N SER A 310 5.53 16.07 -19.43
CA SER A 310 5.53 14.62 -19.57
C SER A 310 4.29 13.94 -18.98
N TYR A 311 3.39 14.69 -18.34
CA TYR A 311 2.18 14.14 -17.69
C TYR A 311 0.91 14.91 -18.03
N ASN A 312 1.00 16.06 -18.69
CA ASN A 312 -0.14 16.89 -19.05
C ASN A 312 0.04 17.43 -20.47
N LEU A 313 -0.78 16.97 -21.41
CA LEU A 313 -0.70 17.42 -22.81
C LEU A 313 -0.97 18.93 -22.95
N ASP A 314 -1.81 19.48 -22.08
CA ASP A 314 -2.14 20.91 -22.05
C ASP A 314 -0.95 21.80 -21.63
N ALA A 315 0.09 21.23 -21.03
CA ALA A 315 1.32 21.95 -20.74
C ALA A 315 2.24 22.09 -21.97
N SER A 316 2.00 21.32 -23.03
CA SER A 316 2.74 21.41 -24.30
C SER A 316 2.04 22.43 -25.21
N THR A 317 2.76 23.43 -25.70
CA THR A 317 2.19 24.46 -26.58
C THR A 317 2.00 23.94 -28.00
N LEU A 318 0.88 24.27 -28.63
CA LEU A 318 0.70 24.06 -30.06
C LEU A 318 1.58 25.07 -30.82
N ALA A 319 2.51 24.57 -31.62
CA ALA A 319 3.30 25.44 -32.50
C ALA A 319 2.39 26.15 -33.52
N GLU A 320 2.91 27.18 -34.20
CA GLU A 320 2.14 28.05 -35.09
C GLU A 320 1.30 27.23 -36.09
N TYR A 321 -0.02 27.28 -35.91
CA TYR A 321 -0.99 26.53 -36.70
C TYR A 321 -1.63 27.44 -37.75
N PRO A 322 -1.61 27.07 -39.05
CA PRO A 322 -2.13 27.91 -40.11
C PRO A 322 -3.67 27.95 -40.06
N VAL A 323 -4.24 29.15 -40.23
CA VAL A 323 -5.69 29.33 -40.38
C VAL A 323 -6.13 29.19 -41.85
N GLN A 324 -5.21 29.44 -42.79
CA GLN A 324 -5.41 29.22 -44.21
C GLN A 324 -4.13 28.64 -44.80
N ASP A 325 -4.26 27.55 -45.56
CA ASP A 325 -3.12 26.93 -46.23
C ASP A 325 -3.47 26.52 -47.66
N ASN A 326 -2.96 27.31 -48.61
CA ASN A 326 -3.15 27.09 -50.04
C ASN A 326 -2.35 25.88 -50.58
N ALA A 327 -1.43 25.32 -49.78
CA ALA A 327 -0.66 24.13 -50.13
C ALA A 327 -1.29 22.83 -49.59
N MET A 328 -2.40 22.94 -48.84
CA MET A 328 -3.02 21.79 -48.19
C MET A 328 -3.56 20.76 -49.20
N ARG A 329 -3.28 19.48 -48.95
CA ARG A 329 -3.85 18.36 -49.69
C ARG A 329 -4.26 17.26 -48.72
N MET A 330 -5.51 16.85 -48.80
CA MET A 330 -6.08 15.84 -47.93
C MET A 330 -7.11 15.00 -48.70
N ASP A 331 -7.05 13.67 -48.57
CA ASP A 331 -8.12 12.79 -49.05
C ASP A 331 -9.21 12.65 -47.98
N ARG A 332 -10.49 12.68 -48.39
CA ARG A 332 -11.62 12.61 -47.45
C ARG A 332 -11.66 11.28 -46.70
N THR A 333 -11.21 10.19 -47.32
CA THR A 333 -11.13 8.88 -46.68
C THR A 333 -10.06 8.90 -45.59
N ASP A 334 -8.86 9.40 -45.90
CA ASP A 334 -7.77 9.48 -44.93
C ASP A 334 -8.13 10.43 -43.77
N ALA A 335 -8.76 11.57 -44.05
CA ALA A 335 -9.28 12.50 -43.02
C ALA A 335 -10.27 11.81 -42.06
N ASN A 336 -11.24 11.07 -42.62
CA ASN A 336 -12.21 10.32 -41.83
C ASN A 336 -11.56 9.20 -41.00
N ILE A 337 -10.46 8.61 -41.49
CA ILE A 337 -9.71 7.59 -40.72
C ILE A 337 -8.96 8.26 -39.56
N VAL A 338 -8.34 9.43 -39.77
CA VAL A 338 -7.69 10.19 -38.70
C VAL A 338 -8.70 10.55 -37.61
N SER A 339 -9.79 11.23 -37.96
CA SER A 339 -10.88 11.60 -37.05
C SER A 339 -11.39 10.40 -36.24
N ARG A 340 -11.69 9.28 -36.90
CA ARG A 340 -12.14 8.06 -36.21
C ARG A 340 -11.11 7.51 -35.21
N ASN A 341 -9.82 7.56 -35.53
CA ASN A 341 -8.78 7.07 -34.62
C ASN A 341 -8.55 8.05 -33.45
N MET A 342 -8.71 9.36 -33.66
CA MET A 342 -8.71 10.32 -32.55
C MET A 342 -9.89 10.06 -31.61
N GLY A 343 -11.09 9.82 -32.14
CA GLY A 343 -12.26 9.43 -31.35
C GLY A 343 -12.04 8.16 -30.51
N ARG A 344 -11.36 7.14 -31.06
CA ARG A 344 -10.99 5.94 -30.28
C ARG A 344 -10.03 6.24 -29.12
N ILE A 345 -9.11 7.18 -29.32
CA ILE A 345 -8.20 7.62 -28.26
C ILE A 345 -8.98 8.36 -27.17
N GLU A 346 -9.90 9.26 -27.54
CA GLU A 346 -10.77 9.94 -26.58
C GLU A 346 -11.61 8.96 -25.76
N GLU A 347 -12.23 7.96 -26.40
CA GLU A 347 -12.97 6.88 -25.74
C GLU A 347 -12.07 6.14 -24.73
N THR A 348 -10.86 5.76 -25.14
CA THR A 348 -9.91 5.05 -24.25
C THR A 348 -9.46 5.91 -23.07
N LEU A 349 -9.22 7.22 -23.28
CA LEU A 349 -8.86 8.15 -22.22
C LEU A 349 -10.02 8.34 -21.23
N ALA A 350 -11.26 8.44 -21.74
CA ALA A 350 -12.46 8.55 -20.92
C ALA A 350 -12.70 7.28 -20.08
N GLU A 351 -12.49 6.10 -20.67
CA GLU A 351 -12.53 4.82 -19.96
C GLU A 351 -11.47 4.75 -18.86
N ALA A 352 -10.22 5.15 -19.16
CA ALA A 352 -9.15 5.22 -18.17
C ALA A 352 -9.52 6.13 -17.00
N ARG A 353 -10.11 7.30 -17.29
CA ARG A 353 -10.53 8.27 -16.27
C ARG A 353 -11.69 7.77 -15.41
N SER A 354 -12.65 7.11 -16.05
CA SER A 354 -13.79 6.47 -15.37
C SER A 354 -13.32 5.33 -14.47
N ALA A 355 -12.41 4.49 -14.97
CA ALA A 355 -11.83 3.39 -14.21
C ALA A 355 -10.98 3.87 -13.02
N PHE A 356 -10.25 4.98 -13.18
CA PHE A 356 -9.46 5.57 -12.10
C PHE A 356 -10.34 6.08 -10.94
N GLY A 357 -11.50 6.64 -11.27
CA GLY A 357 -12.52 7.01 -10.27
C GLY A 357 -12.07 8.15 -9.35
N SER A 358 -12.40 8.01 -8.06
CA SER A 358 -12.04 8.95 -6.99
C SER A 358 -11.18 8.26 -5.95
N ALA A 359 -10.30 9.03 -5.31
CA ALA A 359 -9.52 8.53 -4.18
C ALA A 359 -10.44 8.01 -3.06
N PRO A 360 -10.02 6.99 -2.29
CA PRO A 360 -10.73 6.56 -1.10
C PRO A 360 -11.02 7.75 -0.17
N THR A 361 -12.22 7.83 0.40
CA THR A 361 -12.59 8.91 1.33
C THR A 361 -12.00 8.73 2.72
N SER A 362 -11.57 7.51 3.05
CA SER A 362 -10.93 7.14 4.31
C SER A 362 -9.75 6.21 4.06
N ALA A 363 -8.82 6.17 5.01
CA ALA A 363 -7.65 5.30 4.94
C ALA A 363 -8.05 3.81 4.83
N PRO A 364 -7.65 3.10 3.75
CA PRO A 364 -7.94 1.67 3.60
C PRO A 364 -7.33 0.79 4.70
N THR A 365 -6.31 1.31 5.40
CA THR A 365 -5.56 0.60 6.44
C THR A 365 -5.63 1.33 7.78
N SER A 366 -6.80 1.90 8.08
CA SER A 366 -7.09 2.58 9.35
C SER A 366 -6.88 1.65 10.55
N ARG A 367 -6.27 2.17 11.61
CA ARG A 367 -5.92 1.39 12.82
C ARG A 367 -5.68 2.28 14.04
N THR A 368 -5.47 1.64 15.18
CA THR A 368 -5.15 2.31 16.46
C THR A 368 -3.89 3.17 16.36
N SER A 369 -3.86 4.29 17.08
CA SER A 369 -2.67 5.15 17.18
C SER A 369 -1.49 4.40 17.79
N GLY A 370 -0.27 4.71 17.33
CA GLY A 370 0.96 4.09 17.85
C GLY A 370 1.32 2.77 17.17
N ILE A 371 0.84 2.54 15.94
CA ILE A 371 1.30 1.48 15.04
C ILE A 371 1.65 2.08 13.67
N GLY A 372 2.89 1.88 13.24
CA GLY A 372 3.44 2.44 12.02
C GLY A 372 3.59 3.96 12.09
N ARG A 373 3.64 4.60 10.92
CA ARG A 373 3.86 6.05 10.81
C ARG A 373 2.70 6.87 11.37
N SER A 374 1.46 6.40 11.19
CA SER A 374 0.24 7.05 11.67
C SER A 374 -0.94 6.08 11.68
N SER A 375 -2.07 6.46 12.29
CA SER A 375 -3.31 5.66 12.22
C SER A 375 -3.89 5.52 10.80
N THR A 376 -3.38 6.29 9.84
CA THR A 376 -3.84 6.31 8.44
C THR A 376 -2.76 5.89 7.43
N GLY A 377 -1.58 5.48 7.89
CA GLY A 377 -0.48 5.02 7.03
C GLY A 377 -0.09 6.04 5.94
N THR A 378 -0.14 5.61 4.67
CA THR A 378 0.23 6.38 3.47
C THR A 378 -0.94 7.12 2.82
N HIS A 379 -2.11 7.15 3.47
CA HIS A 379 -3.36 7.61 2.85
C HIS A 379 -3.32 9.06 2.34
N ALA A 380 -2.68 9.96 3.10
CA ALA A 380 -2.59 11.37 2.71
C ALA A 380 -1.78 11.54 1.41
N GLU A 381 -0.61 10.90 1.32
CA GLU A 381 0.24 10.96 0.13
C GLU A 381 -0.41 10.27 -1.07
N ALA A 382 -1.10 9.14 -0.85
CA ALA A 382 -1.80 8.43 -1.91
C ALA A 382 -2.97 9.28 -2.46
N THR A 383 -3.68 10.00 -1.59
CA THR A 383 -4.76 10.91 -1.99
C THR A 383 -4.23 12.10 -2.78
N ALA A 384 -3.10 12.68 -2.37
CA ALA A 384 -2.45 13.78 -3.09
C ALA A 384 -2.03 13.35 -4.50
N LEU A 385 -1.29 12.25 -4.63
CA LEU A 385 -0.86 11.73 -5.93
C LEU A 385 -2.07 11.34 -6.80
N HIS A 386 -3.11 10.75 -6.22
CA HIS A 386 -4.35 10.47 -6.95
C HIS A 386 -4.98 11.75 -7.51
N GLY A 387 -5.07 12.82 -6.70
CA GLY A 387 -5.59 14.11 -7.15
C GLY A 387 -4.80 14.67 -8.33
N LEU A 388 -3.47 14.59 -8.25
CA LEU A 388 -2.57 15.03 -9.32
C LEU A 388 -2.77 14.22 -10.62
N VAL A 389 -2.79 12.88 -10.52
CA VAL A 389 -2.99 12.00 -11.68
C VAL A 389 -4.35 12.23 -12.33
N ALA A 390 -5.41 12.35 -11.54
CA ALA A 390 -6.75 12.65 -12.04
C ALA A 390 -6.79 13.99 -12.78
N ARG A 391 -6.16 15.02 -12.22
CA ARG A 391 -6.09 16.35 -12.84
C ARG A 391 -5.33 16.33 -14.16
N CYS A 392 -4.17 15.70 -14.21
CA CYS A 392 -3.37 15.55 -15.43
C CYS A 392 -4.12 14.79 -16.52
N LEU A 393 -4.86 13.75 -16.14
CA LEU A 393 -5.70 12.98 -17.05
C LEU A 393 -6.88 13.82 -17.58
N ASP A 394 -7.58 14.57 -16.71
CA ASP A 394 -8.69 15.45 -17.10
C ASP A 394 -8.25 16.56 -18.07
N LEU A 395 -7.08 17.16 -17.82
CA LEU A 395 -6.50 18.17 -18.72
C LEU A 395 -6.07 17.56 -20.06
N THR A 396 -5.45 16.38 -20.03
CA THR A 396 -5.05 15.67 -21.26
C THR A 396 -6.25 15.27 -22.10
N ILE A 397 -7.34 14.79 -21.48
CA ILE A 397 -8.60 14.49 -22.19
C ILE A 397 -9.14 15.75 -22.88
N SER A 398 -9.23 16.84 -22.13
CA SER A 398 -9.77 18.11 -22.63
C SER A 398 -8.93 18.63 -23.81
N GLU A 399 -7.61 18.59 -23.68
CA GLU A 399 -6.71 19.07 -24.72
C GLU A 399 -6.67 18.17 -25.95
N TYR A 400 -6.68 16.85 -25.76
CA TYR A 400 -6.75 15.92 -26.89
C TYR A 400 -8.05 16.09 -27.69
N SER A 401 -9.16 16.34 -26.98
CA SER A 401 -10.46 16.59 -27.61
C SER A 401 -10.50 17.90 -28.39
N ARG A 402 -9.92 18.96 -27.83
CA ARG A 402 -9.70 20.22 -28.57
C ARG A 402 -8.89 19.98 -29.85
N GLY A 403 -7.87 19.11 -29.79
CA GLY A 403 -7.08 18.70 -30.95
C GLY A 403 -7.86 17.95 -32.02
N HIS A 404 -8.78 17.09 -31.60
CA HIS A 404 -9.68 16.38 -32.50
C HIS A 404 -10.61 17.36 -33.22
N ASP A 405 -11.26 18.24 -32.47
CA ASP A 405 -12.12 19.29 -33.04
C ASP A 405 -11.34 20.21 -33.99
N LEU A 406 -10.09 20.54 -33.66
CA LEU A 406 -9.21 21.36 -34.50
C LEU A 406 -8.89 20.67 -35.82
N PHE A 407 -8.59 19.36 -35.80
CA PHE A 407 -8.35 18.58 -37.00
C PHE A 407 -9.61 18.51 -37.87
N ASP A 408 -10.76 18.20 -37.27
CA ASP A 408 -12.03 18.08 -37.99
C ASP A 408 -12.47 19.41 -38.60
N ALA A 409 -12.30 20.53 -37.88
CA ALA A 409 -12.56 21.87 -38.41
C ALA A 409 -11.61 22.22 -39.57
N THR A 410 -10.33 21.85 -39.48
CA THR A 410 -9.34 22.05 -40.56
C THR A 410 -9.71 21.24 -41.81
N ALA A 411 -10.11 19.97 -41.64
CA ALA A 411 -10.58 19.14 -42.74
C ALA A 411 -11.88 19.67 -43.36
N ALA A 412 -12.82 20.16 -42.54
CA ALA A 412 -14.09 20.72 -43.01
C ALA A 412 -13.88 22.01 -43.82
N ASP A 413 -12.99 22.90 -43.36
CA ASP A 413 -12.63 24.12 -44.09
C ASP A 413 -12.01 23.77 -45.45
N TYR A 414 -11.07 22.83 -45.48
CA TYR A 414 -10.44 22.36 -46.71
C TYR A 414 -11.44 21.83 -47.74
N PHE A 415 -12.36 20.94 -47.33
CA PHE A 415 -13.25 20.26 -48.28
C PHE A 415 -14.45 21.09 -48.72
N ASN A 416 -14.90 22.05 -47.90
CA ASN A 416 -16.16 22.77 -48.14
C ASN A 416 -15.96 24.28 -48.32
N THR A 417 -14.76 24.82 -48.08
CA THR A 417 -14.49 26.27 -48.02
C THR A 417 -15.51 26.97 -47.13
N ASP A 418 -15.65 26.44 -45.92
CA ASP A 418 -16.72 26.81 -44.98
C ASP A 418 -16.20 27.88 -44.01
N ALA A 419 -16.69 29.11 -44.17
CA ALA A 419 -16.36 30.22 -43.29
C ALA A 419 -16.66 29.94 -41.81
N ASN A 420 -17.61 29.04 -41.51
CA ASN A 420 -17.87 28.61 -40.13
C ASN A 420 -16.78 27.66 -39.61
N ALA A 421 -16.23 26.80 -40.47
CA ALA A 421 -15.11 25.92 -40.12
C ALA A 421 -13.83 26.73 -39.90
N GLU A 422 -13.54 27.71 -40.76
CA GLU A 422 -12.42 28.66 -40.55
C GLU A 422 -12.59 29.42 -39.23
N GLN A 423 -13.80 29.90 -38.92
CA GLN A 423 -14.08 30.57 -37.65
C GLN A 423 -13.91 29.62 -36.46
N THR A 424 -14.25 28.34 -36.61
CA THR A 424 -14.07 27.30 -35.59
C THR A 424 -12.59 27.05 -35.32
N VAL A 425 -11.76 26.93 -36.36
CA VAL A 425 -10.29 26.85 -36.22
C VAL A 425 -9.76 28.05 -35.46
N ARG A 426 -10.15 29.28 -35.84
CA ARG A 426 -9.72 30.51 -35.14
C ARG A 426 -10.12 30.51 -33.67
N ASN A 427 -11.33 30.07 -33.34
CA ASN A 427 -11.82 30.01 -31.97
C ASN A 427 -11.03 28.96 -31.16
N LEU A 428 -10.83 27.75 -31.70
CA LEU A 428 -10.10 26.67 -31.03
C LEU A 428 -8.62 27.01 -30.79
N LEU A 429 -7.99 27.75 -31.70
CA LEU A 429 -6.63 28.27 -31.51
C LEU A 429 -6.57 29.38 -30.44
N ALA A 430 -7.57 30.26 -30.41
CA ALA A 430 -7.67 31.31 -29.38
C ALA A 430 -8.00 30.74 -27.99
N ASP A 431 -8.68 29.60 -27.94
CA ASP A 431 -9.06 28.89 -26.72
C ASP A 431 -7.95 27.95 -26.21
N GLU A 432 -6.73 27.98 -26.78
CA GLU A 432 -5.59 27.29 -26.17
C GLU A 432 -5.30 27.88 -24.78
N ARG A 433 -5.42 27.04 -23.74
CA ARG A 433 -5.22 27.45 -22.34
C ARG A 433 -4.08 26.66 -21.75
N LEU A 434 -2.84 27.15 -21.87
CA LEU A 434 -1.70 26.48 -21.23
C LEU A 434 -1.87 26.46 -19.71
N THR A 435 -2.25 25.31 -19.15
CA THR A 435 -2.31 25.13 -17.70
C THR A 435 -0.91 24.87 -17.16
N VAL A 436 -0.30 25.94 -16.64
CA VAL A 436 1.03 25.88 -15.98
C VAL A 436 0.93 25.60 -14.48
N ASP A 437 -0.27 25.75 -13.89
CA ASP A 437 -0.55 25.47 -12.47
C ASP A 437 -1.73 24.49 -12.37
N LEU A 438 -1.48 23.32 -11.78
CA LEU A 438 -2.45 22.23 -11.70
C LEU A 438 -3.56 22.49 -10.69
N GLY A 439 -3.36 23.43 -9.75
CA GLY A 439 -4.37 23.82 -8.76
C GLY A 439 -4.77 22.70 -7.79
N VAL A 440 -3.88 21.72 -7.57
CA VAL A 440 -4.08 20.55 -6.69
C VAL A 440 -2.99 20.48 -5.63
#